data_AF-A0A9E3ADG0-F1
#
_entry.id   AF-A0A9E3ADG0-F1
#
_cell.length_a   1.000
_cell.length_b   1.000
_cell.length_c   1.000
_cell.angle_alpha   90.00
_cell.angle_beta   90.00
_cell.angle_gamma   90.00
#
_symmetry.space_group_name_H-M   'P 1'
#
loop_
_entity.id
_entity.type
_entity.pdbx_description
1 polymer ?
#
loop_
_entity_poly.entity_id
_entity_poly.type
_entity_poly.pdbx_seq_one_letter_code
_entity_poly.pdbx_strand_id
1 'polypeptide(L)'
;MQMLTITEASKITGRHPDTIRRLIKRLAKDDSEAKNNIKQELINGGFSYHIAKDYLLKHIQVPSAISEIPMHQPMYADMNTEIADEQQIPQENLHSPKQPHQGTHTDTQGYQVQNPDADIRAYRETIDILKEQLKQKDKQIDQLLERDRETNILLKGYQDKYLLDASSGELKPAKPMQANNDISHETSPEKQPAKSTSSSKPHKFKPKKAEKQKKKGLLSWFS
;
A
#
# COMPACT_ATOMS: atom_id res chain seq x y z
N MET A 1 4.98 -27.41 20.12
CA MET A 1 4.80 -27.01 18.71
C MET A 1 5.71 -25.83 18.41
N GLN A 2 6.63 -25.98 17.45
CA GLN A 2 7.49 -24.87 17.03
C GLN A 2 6.65 -23.88 16.20
N MET A 3 6.41 -22.70 16.77
CA MET A 3 5.69 -21.61 16.10
C MET A 3 6.69 -20.80 15.28
N LEU A 4 6.38 -20.58 14.01
CA LEU A 4 7.23 -19.84 13.10
C LEU A 4 6.59 -18.50 12.75
N THR A 5 7.41 -17.47 12.69
CA THR A 5 7.05 -16.19 12.06
C THR A 5 6.89 -16.36 10.55
N ILE A 6 6.22 -15.41 9.89
CA ILE A 6 6.08 -15.41 8.41
C ILE A 6 7.45 -15.44 7.72
N THR A 7 8.45 -14.75 8.27
CA THR A 7 9.80 -14.68 7.70
C THR A 7 10.54 -16.01 7.81
N GLU A 8 10.41 -16.72 8.93
CA GLU A 8 10.98 -18.07 9.09
C GLU A 8 10.26 -19.09 8.20
N ALA A 9 8.94 -19.02 8.14
CA ALA A 9 8.13 -19.84 7.24
C ALA A 9 8.53 -19.64 5.76
N SER A 10 8.84 -18.40 5.36
CA SER A 10 9.36 -18.06 4.03
C SER A 10 10.68 -18.76 3.74
N LYS A 11 11.62 -18.70 4.68
CA LYS A 11 12.93 -19.36 4.57
C LYS A 11 12.82 -20.87 4.43
N ILE A 12 11.92 -21.50 5.19
CA ILE A 12 11.76 -22.96 5.19
C ILE A 12 11.07 -23.46 3.91
N THR A 13 10.11 -22.69 3.40
CA THR A 13 9.25 -23.14 2.29
C THR A 13 9.71 -22.63 0.92
N GLY A 14 10.63 -21.67 0.89
CA GLY A 14 11.03 -20.96 -0.32
C GLY A 14 9.91 -20.12 -0.95
N ARG A 15 8.80 -19.90 -0.24
CA ARG A 15 7.66 -19.13 -0.74
C ARG A 15 7.72 -17.69 -0.24
N HIS A 16 7.26 -16.76 -1.08
CA HIS A 16 7.21 -15.35 -0.71
C HIS A 16 6.38 -15.11 0.58
N PRO A 17 6.79 -14.20 1.47
CA PRO A 17 6.08 -13.87 2.72
C PRO A 17 4.58 -13.57 2.53
N ASP A 18 4.21 -12.87 1.45
CA ASP A 18 2.81 -12.56 1.16
C ASP A 18 1.99 -13.80 0.79
N THR A 19 2.60 -14.78 0.14
CA THR A 19 1.95 -16.05 -0.20
C THR A 19 1.62 -16.81 1.09
N ILE A 20 2.55 -16.83 2.05
CA ILE A 20 2.34 -17.44 3.37
C ILE A 20 1.25 -16.69 4.13
N ARG A 21 1.27 -15.34 4.13
CA ARG A 21 0.23 -14.53 4.77
C ARG A 21 -1.16 -14.81 4.18
N ARG A 22 -1.27 -14.93 2.85
CA ARG A 22 -2.51 -15.28 2.16
C ARG A 22 -2.97 -16.69 2.52
N LEU A 23 -2.05 -17.65 2.61
CA LEU A 23 -2.33 -19.02 3.04
C LEU A 23 -2.87 -19.05 4.47
N ILE A 24 -2.18 -18.40 5.42
CA ILE A 24 -2.60 -18.30 6.83
C ILE A 24 -4.02 -17.74 6.94
N LYS A 25 -4.32 -16.66 6.21
CA LYS A 25 -5.67 -16.05 6.20
C LYS A 25 -6.74 -16.96 5.62
N ARG A 26 -6.38 -17.84 4.67
CA ARG A 26 -7.29 -18.82 4.06
C ARG A 26 -7.56 -19.96 5.05
N LEU A 27 -6.51 -20.56 5.60
CA LEU A 27 -6.61 -21.64 6.59
C LEU A 27 -7.37 -21.20 7.84
N ALA A 28 -7.16 -19.96 8.31
CA ALA A 28 -7.89 -19.42 9.44
C ALA A 28 -9.41 -19.27 9.20
N LYS A 29 -9.87 -19.25 7.94
CA LYS A 29 -11.28 -19.21 7.58
C LYS A 29 -11.87 -20.59 7.37
N ASP A 30 -11.13 -21.46 6.69
CA ASP A 30 -11.65 -22.72 6.16
C ASP A 30 -11.51 -23.88 7.16
N ASP A 31 -10.45 -23.88 7.98
CA ASP A 31 -10.12 -24.99 8.88
C ASP A 31 -10.46 -24.70 10.34
N SER A 32 -11.18 -25.63 10.97
CA SER A 32 -11.43 -25.59 12.42
C SER A 32 -10.16 -25.84 13.24
N GLU A 33 -9.23 -26.65 12.72
CA GLU A 33 -7.94 -26.94 13.37
C GLU A 33 -6.97 -25.75 13.34
N ALA A 34 -7.19 -24.77 12.46
CA ALA A 34 -6.32 -23.61 12.30
C ALA A 34 -6.23 -22.76 13.57
N LYS A 35 -7.29 -22.73 14.39
CA LYS A 35 -7.34 -21.93 15.63
C LYS A 35 -6.25 -22.32 16.64
N ASN A 36 -5.86 -23.59 16.68
CA ASN A 36 -4.84 -24.08 17.61
C ASN A 36 -3.42 -23.92 17.04
N ASN A 37 -3.30 -23.87 15.71
CA ASN A 37 -2.02 -23.87 15.00
C ASN A 37 -1.58 -22.48 14.52
N ILE A 38 -2.49 -21.51 14.49
CA ILE A 38 -2.24 -20.14 14.05
C ILE A 38 -2.50 -19.19 15.20
N LYS A 39 -1.50 -18.35 15.53
CA LYS A 39 -1.62 -17.29 16.54
C LYS A 39 -1.43 -15.93 15.89
N GLN A 40 -2.33 -15.01 16.20
CA GLN A 40 -2.24 -13.61 15.80
C GLN A 40 -1.88 -12.78 17.03
N GLU A 41 -0.79 -12.03 16.95
CA GLU A 41 -0.28 -11.19 18.04
C GLU A 41 -0.29 -9.71 17.61
N LEU A 42 -0.70 -8.82 18.51
CA LEU A 42 -0.71 -7.38 18.27
C LEU A 42 0.65 -6.81 18.68
N ILE A 43 1.41 -6.28 17.73
CA ILE A 43 2.75 -5.71 17.96
C ILE A 43 2.76 -4.28 17.42
N ASN A 44 3.03 -3.31 18.28
CA ASN A 44 3.25 -1.90 17.93
C ASN A 44 2.19 -1.29 16.98
N GLY A 45 0.92 -1.63 17.18
CA GLY A 45 -0.19 -1.14 16.35
C GLY A 45 -0.44 -1.93 15.05
N GLY A 46 0.27 -3.04 14.84
CA GLY A 46 0.03 -3.99 13.75
C GLY A 46 -0.21 -5.42 14.25
N PHE A 47 -0.45 -6.34 13.31
CA PHE A 47 -0.63 -7.76 13.60
C PHE A 47 0.52 -8.59 13.02
N SER A 48 1.11 -9.43 13.87
CA SER A 48 2.03 -10.50 13.48
C SER A 48 1.31 -11.84 13.50
N TYR A 49 1.63 -12.71 12.54
CA TYR A 49 1.08 -14.06 12.47
C TYR A 49 2.19 -15.07 12.73
N HIS A 50 1.85 -16.06 13.55
CA HIS A 50 2.69 -17.22 13.83
C HIS A 50 1.93 -18.48 13.44
N ILE A 51 2.60 -19.42 12.78
CA ILE A 51 2.01 -20.69 12.35
C ILE A 51 2.88 -21.85 12.81
N ALA A 52 2.25 -22.94 13.27
CA ALA A 52 2.96 -24.16 13.64
C ALA A 52 3.67 -24.76 12.39
N LYS A 53 4.95 -25.11 12.54
CA LYS A 53 5.78 -25.65 11.44
C LYS A 53 5.14 -26.86 10.75
N ASP A 54 4.67 -27.82 11.52
CA ASP A 54 4.12 -29.07 10.99
C ASP A 54 2.80 -28.83 10.25
N TYR A 55 1.97 -27.91 10.78
CA TYR A 55 0.72 -27.51 10.15
C TYR A 55 0.94 -26.74 8.84
N LEU A 56 1.98 -25.89 8.78
CA LEU A 56 2.38 -25.18 7.57
C LEU A 56 2.82 -26.16 6.47
N LEU A 57 3.66 -27.14 6.81
CA LEU A 57 4.17 -28.13 5.85
C LEU A 57 3.07 -29.06 5.32
N LYS A 58 2.05 -29.35 6.13
CA LYS A 58 0.87 -30.13 5.69
C LYS A 58 0.06 -29.40 4.61
N HIS A 59 -0.04 -28.07 4.68
CA HIS A 59 -0.91 -27.27 3.80
C HIS A 59 -0.19 -26.60 2.64
N ILE A 60 1.12 -26.39 2.76
CA ILE A 60 1.93 -26.05 1.60
C ILE A 60 2.09 -27.32 0.80
N GLN A 61 1.47 -27.36 -0.37
CA GLN A 61 1.94 -28.21 -1.46
C GLN A 61 3.34 -27.73 -1.78
N VAL A 62 4.32 -28.30 -1.10
CA VAL A 62 5.72 -28.21 -1.47
C VAL A 62 5.75 -29.02 -2.76
N PRO A 63 6.01 -28.44 -3.94
CA PRO A 63 6.62 -29.21 -4.99
C PRO A 63 7.96 -29.66 -4.41
N SER A 64 7.98 -30.79 -3.70
CA SER A 64 9.22 -31.48 -3.39
C SER A 64 9.89 -31.65 -4.74
N ALA A 65 11.07 -31.06 -4.87
CA ALA A 65 11.78 -30.88 -6.12
C ALA A 65 11.62 -32.09 -7.08
N ILE A 66 11.35 -31.79 -8.36
CA ILE A 66 11.64 -32.68 -9.50
C ILE A 66 10.85 -34.00 -9.49
N SER A 67 9.61 -33.97 -9.96
CA SER A 67 9.01 -35.13 -10.63
C SER A 67 8.31 -34.63 -11.90
N GLU A 68 8.96 -34.96 -13.03
CA GLU A 68 8.33 -35.17 -14.33
C GLU A 68 7.62 -33.96 -14.95
N ILE A 69 8.41 -33.03 -15.51
CA ILE A 69 7.93 -32.26 -16.66
C ILE A 69 7.97 -33.22 -17.85
N PRO A 70 6.83 -33.56 -18.50
CA PRO A 70 6.86 -34.29 -19.75
C PRO A 70 7.59 -33.43 -20.77
N MET A 71 8.67 -33.96 -21.34
CA MET A 71 9.33 -33.36 -22.50
C MET A 71 8.29 -33.26 -23.63
N HIS A 72 7.63 -32.12 -23.74
CA HIS A 72 6.97 -31.75 -24.99
C HIS A 72 8.05 -31.38 -25.98
N GLN A 73 8.33 -32.32 -26.89
CA GLN A 73 9.07 -32.06 -28.11
C GLN A 73 8.47 -30.83 -28.81
N PRO A 74 9.27 -29.80 -29.16
CA PRO A 74 8.83 -28.80 -30.10
C PRO A 74 8.73 -29.47 -31.48
N MET A 75 7.51 -29.76 -31.90
CA MET A 75 7.19 -30.01 -33.31
C MET A 75 7.42 -28.70 -34.08
N TYR A 76 8.59 -28.56 -34.69
CA TYR A 76 8.76 -27.61 -35.78
C TYR A 76 8.18 -28.26 -37.04
N ALA A 77 6.97 -27.86 -37.40
CA ALA A 77 6.44 -28.06 -38.74
C ALA A 77 5.95 -26.72 -39.26
N ASP A 78 6.67 -26.25 -40.29
CA ASP A 78 6.25 -25.40 -41.39
C ASP A 78 5.13 -24.40 -41.14
N MET A 79 5.46 -23.10 -41.28
CA MET A 79 4.67 -22.20 -42.13
C MET A 79 5.55 -21.13 -42.77
N ASN A 80 5.93 -21.37 -44.03
CA ASN A 80 6.07 -20.33 -45.04
C ASN A 80 4.74 -20.27 -45.81
N THR A 81 4.02 -19.15 -45.75
CA THR A 81 3.05 -18.80 -46.80
C THR A 81 2.93 -17.28 -46.89
N GLU A 82 3.58 -16.77 -47.94
CA GLU A 82 3.18 -15.74 -48.89
C GLU A 82 2.50 -14.45 -48.42
N ILE A 83 3.17 -13.38 -48.86
CA ILE A 83 2.84 -11.96 -48.85
C ILE A 83 1.77 -11.68 -49.91
N ALA A 84 0.76 -10.87 -49.58
CA ALA A 84 0.08 -10.00 -50.54
C ALA A 84 -0.53 -8.76 -49.86
N ASP A 85 -0.11 -7.60 -50.38
CA ASP A 85 -0.74 -6.27 -50.51
C ASP A 85 -1.11 -5.35 -49.32
N GLU A 86 -0.37 -4.23 -49.33
CA GLU A 86 -0.69 -2.82 -49.04
C GLU A 86 -2.05 -2.46 -48.42
N GLN A 87 -2.02 -1.70 -47.31
CA GLN A 87 -2.33 -0.26 -47.33
C GLN A 87 -1.56 0.51 -46.24
N GLN A 88 -0.96 1.62 -46.65
CA GLN A 88 -0.17 2.55 -45.85
C GLN A 88 -1.07 3.45 -44.97
N ILE A 89 -0.70 3.61 -43.69
CA ILE A 89 -0.98 4.82 -42.90
C ILE A 89 0.32 5.22 -42.16
N PRO A 90 0.82 6.46 -42.30
CA PRO A 90 1.95 6.96 -41.53
C PRO A 90 1.49 7.55 -40.19
N GLN A 91 2.19 7.25 -39.08
CA GLN A 91 2.77 8.26 -38.17
C GLN A 91 3.42 7.65 -36.90
N GLU A 92 4.71 7.94 -36.79
CA GLU A 92 5.44 8.41 -35.60
C GLU A 92 5.58 7.52 -34.35
N ASN A 93 6.65 6.71 -34.41
CA ASN A 93 7.76 6.73 -33.45
C ASN A 93 7.45 6.43 -31.95
N LEU A 94 7.03 5.20 -31.66
CA LEU A 94 7.32 4.55 -30.36
C LEU A 94 8.34 3.42 -30.57
N HIS A 95 9.62 3.78 -30.52
CA HIS A 95 10.71 2.81 -30.33
C HIS A 95 10.65 2.28 -28.88
N SER A 96 9.91 1.20 -28.68
CA SER A 96 10.17 0.28 -27.57
C SER A 96 11.43 -0.52 -27.92
N PRO A 97 12.52 -0.46 -27.14
CA PRO A 97 13.61 -1.39 -27.33
C PRO A 97 13.13 -2.79 -26.92
N LYS A 98 12.82 -3.61 -27.93
CA LYS A 98 12.82 -5.08 -27.83
C LYS A 98 14.17 -5.48 -27.26
N GLN A 99 14.18 -5.90 -26.00
CA GLN A 99 15.32 -6.62 -25.47
C GLN A 99 15.36 -8.01 -26.14
N PRO A 100 16.51 -8.43 -26.70
CA PRO A 100 16.70 -9.82 -27.04
C PRO A 100 16.75 -10.63 -25.74
N HIS A 101 15.74 -11.47 -25.53
CA HIS A 101 15.80 -12.55 -24.56
C HIS A 101 16.85 -13.56 -25.03
N GLN A 102 18.12 -13.31 -24.73
CA GLN A 102 19.12 -14.37 -24.66
C GLN A 102 18.99 -15.01 -23.28
N GLY A 103 18.21 -16.09 -23.23
CA GLY A 103 18.26 -17.03 -22.13
C GLY A 103 19.57 -17.82 -22.22
N THR A 104 20.55 -17.44 -21.41
CA THR A 104 21.61 -18.35 -20.98
C THR A 104 21.20 -18.89 -19.62
N HIS A 105 20.53 -20.04 -19.64
CA HIS A 105 20.41 -20.91 -18.49
C HIS A 105 21.78 -21.58 -18.29
N THR A 106 22.59 -21.06 -17.37
CA THR A 106 23.64 -21.86 -16.73
C THR A 106 23.11 -22.32 -15.39
N ASP A 107 22.46 -23.48 -15.43
CA ASP A 107 22.46 -24.41 -14.33
C ASP A 107 23.89 -24.96 -14.22
N THR A 108 24.69 -24.40 -13.32
CA THR A 108 26.01 -24.96 -12.97
C THR A 108 26.03 -25.20 -11.48
N GLN A 109 25.87 -26.48 -11.15
CA GLN A 109 26.18 -27.05 -9.86
C GLN A 109 27.64 -26.76 -9.45
N GLY A 110 27.85 -26.69 -8.14
CA GLY A 110 29.18 -26.83 -7.54
C GLY A 110 29.79 -25.50 -7.12
N TYR A 111 29.64 -25.18 -5.83
CA TYR A 111 30.54 -24.23 -5.15
C TYR A 111 31.97 -24.81 -5.14
N GLN A 112 32.69 -24.64 -6.24
CA GLN A 112 34.14 -24.59 -6.25
C GLN A 112 34.56 -23.17 -6.58
N VAL A 113 35.27 -22.55 -5.65
CA VAL A 113 35.91 -21.25 -5.79
C VAL A 113 36.87 -21.30 -6.97
N GLN A 114 36.45 -20.80 -8.12
CA GLN A 114 37.31 -20.60 -9.28
C GLN A 114 37.27 -19.10 -9.64
N ASN A 115 38.31 -18.37 -9.20
CA ASN A 115 38.56 -16.94 -9.38
C ASN A 115 37.71 -15.95 -8.54
N PRO A 116 38.16 -15.61 -7.32
CA PRO A 116 37.54 -14.53 -6.52
C PRO A 116 37.47 -13.18 -7.27
N ASP A 117 38.40 -12.93 -8.19
CA ASP A 117 38.42 -11.70 -8.99
C ASP A 117 37.27 -11.58 -9.99
N ALA A 118 36.74 -12.70 -10.50
CA ALA A 118 35.60 -12.70 -11.41
C ALA A 118 34.30 -12.38 -10.66
N ASP A 119 34.12 -13.00 -9.49
CA ASP A 119 32.97 -12.73 -8.60
C ASP A 119 32.97 -11.29 -8.12
N ILE A 120 34.13 -10.75 -7.72
CA ILE A 120 34.27 -9.34 -7.30
C ILE A 120 33.86 -8.38 -8.43
N ARG A 121 34.17 -8.69 -9.69
CA ARG A 121 33.75 -7.86 -10.83
C ARG A 121 32.24 -7.93 -11.06
N ALA A 122 31.66 -9.13 -11.05
CA ALA A 122 30.21 -9.31 -11.19
C ALA A 122 29.44 -8.58 -10.06
N TYR A 123 29.94 -8.63 -8.82
CA TYR A 123 29.35 -7.89 -7.71
C TYR A 123 29.47 -6.37 -7.89
N ARG A 124 30.57 -5.87 -8.45
CA ARG A 124 30.70 -4.43 -8.74
C ARG A 124 29.71 -3.98 -9.82
N GLU A 125 29.59 -4.74 -10.90
CA GLU A 125 28.65 -4.45 -11.98
C GLU A 125 27.19 -4.44 -11.48
N THR A 126 26.81 -5.42 -10.66
CA THR A 126 25.48 -5.44 -10.05
C THR A 126 25.25 -4.26 -9.10
N ILE A 127 26.25 -3.89 -8.29
CA ILE A 127 26.17 -2.68 -7.45
C ILE A 127 25.97 -1.42 -8.29
N ASP A 128 26.67 -1.30 -9.41
CA ASP A 128 26.57 -0.12 -10.28
C ASP A 128 25.20 -0.04 -10.98
N ILE A 129 24.67 -1.18 -11.46
CA ILE A 129 23.30 -1.27 -11.99
C ILE A 129 22.28 -0.86 -10.92
N LEU A 130 22.43 -1.37 -9.70
CA LEU A 130 21.51 -1.04 -8.59
C LEU A 130 21.58 0.44 -8.20
N LYS A 131 22.78 1.05 -8.19
CA LYS A 131 22.94 2.49 -7.96
C LYS A 131 22.27 3.32 -9.06
N GLU A 132 22.41 2.93 -10.32
CA GLU A 132 21.76 3.62 -11.44
C GLU A 132 20.23 3.52 -11.32
N GLN A 133 19.72 2.35 -10.98
CA GLN A 133 18.29 2.15 -10.72
C GLN A 133 17.78 3.01 -9.56
N LEU A 134 18.53 3.10 -8.45
CA LEU A 134 18.20 3.98 -7.33
C LEU A 134 18.11 5.43 -7.77
N LYS A 135 19.10 5.91 -8.52
CA LYS A 135 19.11 7.27 -9.05
C LYS A 135 17.92 7.55 -9.97
N GLN A 136 17.52 6.59 -10.80
CA GLN A 136 16.33 6.71 -11.64
C GLN A 136 15.05 6.76 -10.80
N LYS A 137 14.96 5.96 -9.73
CA LYS A 137 13.83 5.97 -8.80
C LYS A 137 13.73 7.26 -8.01
N ASP A 138 14.85 7.81 -7.56
CA ASP A 138 14.89 9.10 -6.88
C ASP A 138 14.37 10.22 -7.79
N LYS A 139 14.78 10.25 -9.06
CA LYS A 139 14.23 11.19 -10.05
C LYS A 139 12.72 11.03 -10.24
N GLN A 140 12.21 9.80 -10.26
CA GLN A 140 10.76 9.54 -10.35
C GLN A 140 10.02 10.08 -9.12
N ILE A 141 10.59 9.93 -7.92
CA ILE A 141 10.03 10.48 -6.68
C ILE A 141 10.00 12.01 -6.75
N ASP A 142 11.10 12.64 -7.17
CA ASP A 142 11.16 14.10 -7.29
C ASP A 142 10.09 14.64 -8.26
N GLN A 143 9.89 13.98 -9.40
CA GLN A 143 8.83 14.35 -10.36
C GLN A 143 7.42 14.21 -9.77
N LEU A 144 7.17 13.14 -9.01
CA LEU A 144 5.87 12.95 -8.34
C LEU A 144 5.63 14.01 -7.26
N LEU A 145 6.66 14.34 -6.49
CA LEU A 145 6.58 15.39 -5.47
C LEU A 145 6.33 16.77 -6.09
N GLU A 146 6.96 17.09 -7.22
CA GLU A 146 6.74 18.36 -7.90
C GLU A 146 5.31 18.45 -8.45
N ARG A 147 4.81 17.38 -9.09
CA ARG A 147 3.42 17.31 -9.56
C ARG A 147 2.41 17.46 -8.42
N ASP A 148 2.70 16.88 -7.25
CA ASP A 148 1.85 17.00 -6.07
C ASP A 148 1.88 18.42 -5.50
N ARG A 149 3.05 19.09 -5.51
CA ARG A 149 3.18 20.51 -5.14
C ARG A 149 2.39 21.40 -6.09
N GLU A 150 2.52 21.22 -7.40
CA GLU A 150 1.76 21.94 -8.42
C GLU A 150 0.26 21.76 -8.24
N THR A 151 -0.19 20.52 -8.00
CA THR A 151 -1.60 20.20 -7.75
C THR A 151 -2.11 20.90 -6.49
N ASN A 152 -1.32 20.91 -5.42
CA ASN A 152 -1.68 21.61 -4.18
C ASN A 152 -1.75 23.13 -4.35
N ILE A 153 -0.82 23.73 -5.10
CA ILE A 153 -0.84 25.16 -5.45
C ILE A 153 -2.11 25.48 -6.23
N LEU A 154 -2.42 24.67 -7.25
CA LEU A 154 -3.59 24.86 -8.09
C LEU A 154 -4.89 24.73 -7.27
N LEU A 155 -5.02 23.67 -6.47
CA LEU A 155 -6.17 23.43 -5.61
C LEU A 155 -6.36 24.55 -4.59
N LYS A 156 -5.28 25.05 -3.99
CA LYS A 156 -5.32 26.21 -3.09
C LYS A 156 -5.78 27.46 -3.83
N GLY A 157 -5.27 27.71 -5.04
CA GLY A 157 -5.73 28.83 -5.88
C GLY A 157 -7.21 28.73 -6.23
N TYR A 158 -7.74 27.53 -6.48
CA TYR A 158 -9.17 27.30 -6.66
C TYR A 158 -9.96 27.60 -5.39
N GLN A 159 -9.52 27.09 -4.23
CA GLN A 159 -10.17 27.38 -2.95
C GLN A 159 -10.16 28.88 -2.66
N ASP A 160 -9.05 29.57 -2.86
CA ASP A 160 -8.95 31.01 -2.63
C ASP A 160 -9.95 31.78 -3.53
N LYS A 161 -10.08 31.43 -4.81
CA LYS A 161 -11.04 32.09 -5.71
C LYS A 161 -12.49 31.85 -5.31
N TYR A 162 -12.88 30.59 -5.11
CA TYR A 162 -14.30 30.24 -4.94
C TYR A 162 -14.80 30.32 -3.50
N LEU A 163 -13.91 30.19 -2.51
CA LEU A 163 -14.27 30.24 -1.10
C LEU A 163 -14.26 31.68 -0.55
N LEU A 164 -13.42 32.59 -1.08
CA LEU A 164 -13.51 34.01 -0.72
C LEU A 164 -14.75 34.68 -1.33
N ASP A 165 -15.15 34.32 -2.55
CA ASP A 165 -16.37 34.85 -3.20
C ASP A 165 -17.66 34.43 -2.46
N ALA A 166 -17.65 33.30 -1.75
CA ALA A 166 -18.75 32.87 -0.89
C ALA A 166 -18.84 33.65 0.44
N SER A 167 -17.75 34.35 0.83
CA SER A 167 -17.65 35.08 2.10
C SER A 167 -17.72 36.61 1.97
N SER A 168 -17.56 37.15 0.76
CA SER A 168 -17.63 38.60 0.48
C SER A 168 -19.06 39.11 0.24
N GLY A 169 -20.08 38.24 0.36
CA GLY A 169 -21.49 38.61 0.44
C GLY A 169 -21.88 39.20 1.80
N GLU A 170 -21.17 40.24 2.25
CA GLU A 170 -21.56 41.00 3.44
C GLU A 170 -22.83 41.82 3.13
N LEU A 171 -23.97 41.24 3.47
CA LEU A 171 -25.25 41.93 3.68
C LEU A 171 -25.03 43.09 4.66
N LYS A 172 -25.21 44.32 4.16
CA LYS A 172 -25.33 45.52 5.00
C LYS A 172 -26.37 45.26 6.10
N PRO A 173 -26.06 45.38 7.40
CA PRO A 173 -27.07 45.26 8.44
C PRO A 173 -27.97 46.50 8.39
N ALA A 174 -29.18 46.32 7.85
CA ALA A 174 -30.26 47.28 8.01
C ALA A 174 -30.61 47.36 9.50
N LYS A 175 -30.46 48.56 10.08
CA LYS A 175 -30.92 48.90 11.43
C LYS A 175 -32.40 48.50 11.60
N PRO A 176 -32.78 47.68 12.59
CA PRO A 176 -34.16 47.64 13.02
C PRO A 176 -34.43 48.87 13.89
N MET A 177 -35.30 49.75 13.39
CA MET A 177 -35.93 50.81 14.16
C MET A 177 -36.70 50.19 15.33
N GLN A 178 -36.43 50.71 16.53
CA GLN A 178 -37.29 50.52 17.70
C GLN A 178 -38.63 51.19 17.43
N ALA A 179 -39.72 50.44 17.59
CA ALA A 179 -41.05 50.99 17.79
C ALA A 179 -41.75 50.15 18.87
N ASN A 180 -41.97 50.80 20.01
CA ASN A 180 -42.88 50.36 21.06
C ASN A 180 -44.29 50.18 20.49
N ASN A 181 -45.03 49.19 20.99
CA ASN A 181 -46.39 49.42 21.48
C ASN A 181 -46.87 48.21 22.28
N ASP A 182 -47.19 48.51 23.54
CA ASP A 182 -48.17 47.81 24.35
C ASP A 182 -49.49 47.64 23.60
N ILE A 183 -50.14 46.48 23.78
CA ILE A 183 -51.58 46.34 24.07
C ILE A 183 -51.87 44.86 24.39
N SER A 184 -52.57 44.68 25.49
CA SER A 184 -52.96 43.47 26.20
C SER A 184 -54.28 42.82 25.71
N HIS A 185 -54.55 41.62 26.27
CA HIS A 185 -55.80 40.80 26.29
C HIS A 185 -56.03 39.80 25.12
N GLU A 186 -56.55 38.57 25.29
CA GLU A 186 -56.90 37.68 26.42
C GLU A 186 -57.48 36.34 25.85
N THR A 187 -57.09 35.17 26.40
CA THR A 187 -57.79 33.84 26.41
C THR A 187 -58.18 33.13 25.08
N SER A 188 -58.19 31.81 24.86
CA SER A 188 -58.21 30.57 25.69
C SER A 188 -57.91 29.33 24.78
N PRO A 189 -57.89 28.05 25.26
CA PRO A 189 -56.84 27.08 24.91
C PRO A 189 -57.29 25.91 24.01
N GLU A 190 -56.35 25.27 23.30
CA GLU A 190 -56.57 23.90 22.78
C GLU A 190 -55.29 23.03 22.75
N LYS A 191 -55.32 22.01 23.61
CA LYS A 191 -54.67 20.67 23.58
C LYS A 191 -53.35 20.46 22.80
N GLN A 192 -52.29 20.23 23.57
CA GLN A 192 -51.22 19.23 23.31
C GLN A 192 -51.71 17.81 23.73
N PRO A 193 -51.02 16.66 23.49
CA PRO A 193 -49.58 16.43 23.21
C PRO A 193 -49.33 15.37 22.07
N ALA A 194 -48.15 14.89 21.66
CA ALA A 194 -46.81 14.81 22.22
C ALA A 194 -45.76 14.64 21.09
N LYS A 195 -44.53 14.99 21.40
CA LYS A 195 -43.29 14.87 20.60
C LYS A 195 -42.79 13.42 20.51
N SER A 196 -42.13 13.09 19.40
CA SER A 196 -40.79 12.45 19.45
C SER A 196 -40.01 12.71 18.16
N THR A 197 -39.21 13.77 18.15
CA THR A 197 -38.15 14.02 17.17
C THR A 197 -36.82 13.54 17.77
N SER A 198 -36.22 12.50 17.20
CA SER A 198 -34.86 12.06 17.55
C SER A 198 -33.84 12.78 16.68
N SER A 199 -33.40 13.96 17.12
CA SER A 199 -32.21 14.63 16.60
C SER A 199 -31.00 14.24 17.44
N SER A 200 -30.15 13.37 16.89
CA SER A 200 -28.85 13.00 17.46
C SER A 200 -27.88 14.18 17.37
N LYS A 201 -27.56 14.76 18.53
CA LYS A 201 -26.50 15.77 18.68
C LYS A 201 -25.10 15.15 18.49
N PRO A 202 -24.13 15.90 17.94
CA PRO A 202 -22.74 15.48 17.82
C PRO A 202 -22.04 15.46 19.18
N HIS A 203 -21.29 14.38 19.42
CA HIS A 203 -20.53 14.13 20.63
C HIS A 203 -19.35 15.12 20.72
N LYS A 204 -19.39 16.02 21.72
CA LYS A 204 -18.25 16.88 22.08
C LYS A 204 -17.06 16.00 22.50
N PHE A 205 -16.02 15.99 21.67
CA PHE A 205 -14.71 15.42 22.01
C PHE A 205 -14.00 16.38 22.96
N LYS A 206 -13.74 15.96 24.20
CA LYS A 206 -12.90 16.70 25.15
C LYS A 206 -11.43 16.31 24.92
N PRO A 207 -10.51 17.24 24.62
CA PRO A 207 -9.09 16.92 24.57
C PRO A 207 -8.58 16.62 25.98
N LYS A 208 -7.98 15.44 26.17
CA LYS A 208 -7.23 15.10 27.38
C LYS A 208 -6.00 16.00 27.47
N LYS A 209 -5.87 16.72 28.59
CA LYS A 209 -4.72 17.58 28.91
C LYS A 209 -3.45 16.73 28.94
N ALA A 210 -2.43 17.19 28.22
CA ALA A 210 -1.09 16.65 28.26
C ALA A 210 -0.46 16.86 29.65
N GLU A 211 -0.12 15.76 30.31
CA GLU A 211 0.66 15.75 31.55
C GLU A 211 2.13 15.91 31.20
N LYS A 212 2.65 17.13 31.43
CA LYS A 212 4.08 17.44 31.31
C LYS A 212 4.84 16.80 32.47
N GLN A 213 5.42 15.63 32.27
CA GLN A 213 6.48 15.16 33.15
C GLN A 213 7.80 15.85 32.82
N LYS A 214 8.11 16.87 33.61
CA LYS A 214 9.46 17.42 33.77
C LYS A 214 10.28 16.44 34.63
N LYS A 215 11.28 15.80 34.03
CA LYS A 215 12.51 15.36 34.71
C LYS A 215 13.65 15.89 33.82
N LYS A 216 14.17 17.10 34.06
CA LYS A 216 15.27 17.41 34.99
C LYS A 216 16.31 16.29 35.06
N GLY A 217 17.35 16.44 34.22
CA GLY A 217 18.75 16.26 34.60
C GLY A 217 19.26 14.83 34.69
N LEU A 218 20.15 14.49 33.75
CA LEU A 218 21.51 14.04 34.11
C LEU A 218 22.38 14.11 32.85
N LEU A 219 23.22 15.14 32.83
CA LEU A 219 24.43 15.17 32.02
C LEU A 219 25.29 13.96 32.37
N SER A 220 25.86 13.30 31.37
CA SER A 220 27.21 12.71 31.30
C SER A 220 27.20 11.42 30.49
N TRP A 221 27.73 11.50 29.27
CA TRP A 221 28.55 10.46 28.64
C TRP A 221 29.13 10.98 27.32
N PHE A 222 30.07 11.92 27.46
CA PHE A 222 31.25 11.95 26.62
C PHE A 222 32.39 11.46 27.52
N SER A 223 32.94 10.29 27.21
CA SER A 223 34.39 10.08 27.17
C SER A 223 34.69 8.82 26.38
#